data_AF-A0AAW7Q804-F1
#
_entry.id   AF-A0AAW7Q804-F1
#
_cell.length_a   1.000
_cell.length_b   1.000
_cell.length_c   1.000
_cell.angle_alpha   90.00
_cell.angle_beta   90.00
_cell.angle_gamma   90.00
#
_symmetry.space_group_name_H-M   'P 1'
#
loop_
_entity.id
_entity.type
_entity.pdbx_description
1 polymer ?
#
loop_
_entity_poly.entity_id
_entity_poly.type
_entity_poly.pdbx_seq_one_letter_code
_entity_poly.pdbx_strand_id
1 'polypeptide(L)' 'MRYITEAKLKEADVEVYNIIEEELKRQTTHLEMIASENFTSPAVMEAMGS' A
#
# COMPACT_ATOMS: atom_id res chain seq x y z
N MET A 1 3.48 -24.17 -0.52
CA MET A 1 3.52 -22.69 -0.43
C MET A 1 2.30 -22.22 0.33
N ARG A 2 2.46 -21.82 1.58
CA ARG A 2 1.35 -21.48 2.48
C ARG A 2 1.23 -19.95 2.51
N TYR A 3 0.81 -19.37 1.39
CA TYR A 3 0.69 -17.91 1.21
C TYR A 3 -0.64 -17.33 1.67
N ILE A 4 -1.58 -18.17 2.12
CA ILE A 4 -2.88 -17.72 2.61
C ILE A 4 -2.93 -17.99 4.11
N THR A 5 -2.83 -16.91 4.89
CA THR A 5 -3.02 -16.88 6.33
C THR A 5 -3.94 -15.69 6.67
N GLU A 6 -4.61 -15.74 7.81
CA GLU A 6 -5.40 -14.60 8.31
C GLU A 6 -4.52 -13.57 9.07
N ALA A 7 -3.20 -13.77 9.09
CA ALA A 7 -2.29 -12.85 9.72
C ALA A 7 -2.27 -11.52 8.96
N LYS A 8 -2.16 -10.41 9.68
CA LYS A 8 -2.00 -9.09 9.05
C LYS A 8 -0.71 -9.06 8.24
N LEU A 9 -0.67 -8.25 7.17
CA LEU A 9 0.49 -8.15 6.28
C LEU A 9 1.80 -7.92 7.04
N LYS A 10 1.78 -7.05 8.08
CA LYS A 10 2.94 -6.79 8.95
C LYS A 10 3.55 -8.04 9.60
N GLU A 11 2.73 -9.03 9.92
CA GLU A 11 3.14 -10.29 10.56
C GLU A 11 3.43 -11.38 9.52
N ALA A 12 2.63 -11.43 8.45
CA ALA A 12 2.77 -12.40 7.38
C ALA A 12 4.00 -12.14 6.50
N ASP A 13 4.28 -10.87 6.23
CA ASP A 13 5.38 -10.39 5.38
C ASP A 13 5.81 -8.97 5.78
N VAL A 14 6.76 -8.89 6.71
CA VAL A 14 7.30 -7.62 7.21
C VAL A 14 8.07 -6.84 6.15
N GLU A 15 8.66 -7.52 5.17
CA GLU A 15 9.46 -6.90 4.11
C GLU A 15 8.55 -6.10 3.18
N VAL A 16 7.49 -6.74 2.67
CA VAL A 16 6.49 -6.06 1.82
C VAL A 16 5.78 -4.95 2.59
N TYR A 17 5.45 -5.18 3.86
CA TYR A 17 4.83 -4.15 4.71
C TYR A 17 5.70 -2.88 4.78
N ASN A 18 7.00 -3.02 5.04
CA ASN A 18 7.90 -1.87 5.15
C ASN A 18 8.04 -1.12 3.82
N ILE A 19 8.09 -1.83 2.68
CA ILE A 19 8.15 -1.21 1.35
C ILE A 19 6.91 -0.33 1.09
N ILE A 20 5.73 -0.81 1.48
CA ILE A 20 4.47 -0.05 1.32
C ILE A 20 4.49 1.21 2.19
N GLU A 21 4.95 1.11 3.44
CA GLU A 21 5.05 2.26 4.35
C GLU A 21 6.06 3.31 3.84
N GLU A 22 7.20 2.87 3.29
CA GLU A 22 8.18 3.77 2.68
C GLU A 22 7.62 4.48 1.44
N GLU A 23 6.86 3.77 0.59
CA GLU A 23 6.23 4.36 -0.60
C GLU A 23 5.11 5.34 -0.22
N LEU A 24 4.30 5.02 0.79
CA LEU A 24 3.30 5.94 1.32
C LEU A 24 3.96 7.24 1.80
N LYS A 25 5.09 7.13 2.51
CA LYS A 25 5.87 8.30 2.94
C LYS A 25 6.42 9.06 1.73
N ARG A 26 6.95 8.38 0.71
CA ARG A 26 7.48 9.02 -0.52
C ARG A 26 6.39 9.86 -1.18
N GLN A 27 5.24 9.25 -1.46
CA GLN A 27 4.11 9.89 -2.14
C GLN A 27 3.53 11.09 -1.38
N THR A 28 3.56 11.06 -0.04
CA THR A 28 2.93 12.10 0.80
C THR A 28 3.87 13.23 1.21
N THR A 29 5.18 13.06 1.00
CA THR A 29 6.20 14.07 1.36
C THR A 29 6.82 14.79 0.17
N HIS A 30 6.49 14.38 -1.06
CA HIS A 30 6.98 14.98 -2.29
C HIS A 30 5.85 15.58 -3.11
N LEU A 31 6.20 16.52 -3.99
CA LEU A 31 5.28 17.06 -4.97
C LEU A 31 5.24 16.11 -6.19
N GLU A 32 4.14 15.39 -6.33
CA GLU A 32 3.90 14.52 -7.49
C GLU A 32 3.38 15.34 -8.68
N MET A 33 4.14 15.39 -9.78
CA MET A 33 3.81 16.18 -10.98
C MET A 33 3.60 15.32 -12.24
N ILE A 34 3.49 14.01 -12.08
CA ILE A 34 3.21 13.09 -13.19
C ILE A 34 1.72 13.20 -13.53
N ALA A 35 1.40 13.79 -14.67
CA ALA A 35 0.04 14.14 -15.05
C ALA A 35 -0.93 12.94 -15.16
N SER A 36 -0.41 11.72 -15.36
CA SER A 36 -1.20 10.49 -15.44
C SER A 36 -1.42 9.81 -14.09
N GLU A 37 -0.73 10.24 -13.03
CA GLU A 37 -0.88 9.68 -11.69
C GLU A 37 -1.90 10.45 -10.86
N ASN A 38 -2.47 9.79 -9.85
CA ASN A 38 -3.47 10.40 -8.97
C ASN A 38 -3.54 9.69 -7.62
N PHE A 39 -4.05 10.39 -6.62
CA PHE A 39 -4.40 9.82 -5.31
C PHE A 39 -5.86 9.38 -5.31
N THR A 40 -6.09 8.07 -5.19
CA THR A 40 -7.45 7.53 -5.09
C THR A 40 -8.01 7.67 -3.67
N SER A 41 -9.31 7.49 -3.50
CA SER A 41 -9.97 7.57 -2.19
C SER A 41 -9.80 6.29 -1.38
N PRO A 42 -9.83 6.35 -0.03
CA PRO A 42 -9.78 5.16 0.81
C PRO A 42 -10.88 4.14 0.50
N ALA A 43 -12.09 4.60 0.16
CA ALA A 43 -13.21 3.72 -0.19
C ALA A 43 -12.92 2.86 -1.45
N VAL A 44 -12.18 3.40 -2.41
CA VAL A 44 -11.75 2.62 -3.59
C VAL A 44 -10.70 1.58 -3.21
N MET A 45 -9.78 1.92 -2.31
CA MET A 45 -8.76 0.98 -1.81
C MET A 45 -9.38 -0.16 -1.00
N GLU A 46 -10.36 0.15 -0.14
CA GLU A 46 -11.09 -0.86 0.64
C GLU A 46 -11.83 -1.85 -0.27
N ALA A 47 -12.49 -1.37 -1.32
CA ALA A 47 -13.16 -2.24 -2.30
C ALA A 47 -12.17 -3.09 -3.13
N MET A 48 -10.93 -2.63 -3.32
CA MET A 48 -9.87 -3.41 -3.97
C MET A 48 -9.33 -4.52 -3.07
N GLY A 49 -9.28 -4.28 -1.75
CA GLY A 49 -8.75 -5.19 -0.74
C GLY A 49 -9.79 -6.03 0.00
N SER A 50 -11.03 -6.09 -0.49
CA SER A 50 -12.16 -6.85 0.09
C SER A 50 -12.16 -8.33 -0.28
#